data_AF-A0A9W6MEU4-F1
#
_entry.id   AF-A0A9W6MEU4-F1
#
_cell.length_a   1.000
_cell.length_b   1.000
_cell.length_c   1.000
_cell.angle_alpha   90.00
_cell.angle_beta   90.00
_cell.angle_gamma   90.00
#
_symmetry.space_group_name_H-M   'P 1'
#
loop_
_entity.id
_entity.type
_entity.pdbx_description
1 polymer ?
#
loop_
_entity_poly.entity_id
_entity_poly.type
_entity_poly.pdbx_seq_one_letter_code
_entity_poly.pdbx_strand_id
1 'polypeptide(L)'
;MGKLTREAVVERALLIGDDEGLQAVTIRRLAQDLGVTPMALYWHFKNKEQLIVGLADHLVHGFVVTEDPVRPWQEQLRELVAGLVRVLRRHPCAVSVLEEVDHMEVPHFLHVWNTALGLCRKAGFTYEESCLISKYLLQGAIALSAGQVNRKAGVTSKEGREAARVKRITLQSLPQDVYPHIVEMAAPLVEGCSTELYDTFGVDLLMNGIETLAERRA
;
A
#
# COMPACT_ATOMS: atom_id res chain seq x y z
N MET A 1 30.48 1.34 -16.16
CA MET A 1 30.06 0.68 -14.91
C MET A 1 29.59 1.79 -13.99
N GLY A 2 28.28 1.91 -13.76
CA GLY A 2 27.70 3.02 -13.00
C GLY A 2 28.17 2.99 -11.55
N LYS A 3 28.34 4.16 -10.94
CA LYS A 3 28.70 4.29 -9.52
C LYS A 3 27.60 3.63 -8.68
N LEU A 4 27.99 2.75 -7.75
CA LEU A 4 27.07 2.20 -6.75
C LEU A 4 26.56 3.35 -5.87
N THR A 5 25.26 3.62 -5.91
CA THR A 5 24.61 4.62 -5.05
C THR A 5 23.63 3.96 -4.09
N ARG A 6 23.29 4.67 -3.01
CA ARG A 6 22.35 4.15 -2.01
C ARG A 6 20.98 3.89 -2.63
N GLU A 7 20.56 4.78 -3.53
CA GLU A 7 19.30 4.71 -4.26
C GLU A 7 19.26 3.49 -5.19
N ALA A 8 20.32 3.26 -5.97
CA ALA A 8 20.40 2.10 -6.87
C ALA A 8 20.36 0.76 -6.10
N VAL A 9 20.98 0.72 -4.92
CA VAL A 9 20.93 -0.45 -4.03
C VAL A 9 19.50 -0.70 -3.52
N VAL A 10 18.79 0.36 -3.10
CA VAL A 10 17.40 0.28 -2.63
C VAL A 10 16.44 -0.14 -3.75
N GLU A 11 16.52 0.50 -4.91
CA GLU A 11 15.68 0.16 -6.07
C GLU A 11 15.85 -1.31 -6.45
N ARG A 12 17.10 -1.80 -6.45
CA ARG A 12 17.34 -3.21 -6.79
C ARG A 12 16.87 -4.17 -5.71
N ALA A 13 17.00 -3.80 -4.44
CA ALA A 13 16.46 -4.57 -3.33
C ALA A 13 14.94 -4.64 -3.35
N LEU A 14 14.24 -3.56 -3.72
CA LEU A 14 12.78 -3.57 -3.91
C LEU A 14 12.38 -4.53 -5.02
N LEU A 15 13.08 -4.53 -6.16
CA LEU A 15 12.80 -5.50 -7.24
C LEU A 15 12.94 -6.95 -6.78
N ILE A 16 13.99 -7.26 -6.02
CA ILE A 16 14.15 -8.60 -5.43
C ILE A 16 13.00 -8.90 -4.45
N GLY A 17 12.63 -7.94 -3.61
CA GLY A 17 11.53 -8.09 -2.67
C GLY A 17 10.18 -8.32 -3.37
N ASP A 18 9.93 -7.61 -4.46
CA ASP A 18 8.70 -7.71 -5.24
C ASP A 18 8.58 -9.05 -5.98
N ASP A 19 9.69 -9.56 -6.53
CA ASP A 19 9.74 -10.79 -7.31
C ASP A 19 9.85 -12.07 -6.45
N GLU A 20 10.66 -12.02 -5.39
CA GLU A 20 11.05 -13.19 -4.59
C GLU A 20 10.58 -13.13 -3.12
N GLY A 21 9.95 -12.01 -2.72
CA GLY A 21 9.55 -11.74 -1.35
C GLY A 21 10.64 -11.09 -0.50
N LEU A 22 10.25 -10.39 0.56
CA LEU A 22 11.17 -9.61 1.41
C LEU A 22 12.29 -10.45 2.03
N GLN A 23 12.05 -11.72 2.32
CA GLN A 23 13.05 -12.62 2.91
C GLN A 23 14.24 -12.91 1.96
N ALA A 24 14.05 -12.76 0.65
CA ALA A 24 15.12 -12.88 -0.33
C ALA A 24 16.07 -11.66 -0.32
N VAL A 25 15.63 -10.53 0.25
CA VAL A 25 16.41 -9.29 0.33
C VAL A 25 17.49 -9.43 1.41
N THR A 26 18.62 -10.01 1.01
CA THR A 26 19.82 -10.17 1.84
C THR A 26 20.99 -9.44 1.21
N ILE A 27 21.95 -8.99 2.03
CA ILE A 27 23.19 -8.35 1.55
C ILE A 27 23.90 -9.23 0.50
N ARG A 28 23.91 -10.55 0.70
CA ARG A 28 24.55 -11.49 -0.21
C ARG A 28 23.79 -11.62 -1.54
N ARG A 29 22.46 -11.81 -1.50
CA ARG A 29 21.63 -11.89 -2.72
C ARG A 29 21.74 -10.61 -3.53
N LEU A 30 21.70 -9.46 -2.86
CA LEU A 30 21.80 -8.14 -3.47
C LEU A 30 23.19 -7.88 -4.08
N ALA A 31 24.27 -8.29 -3.40
CA ALA A 31 25.63 -8.18 -3.90
C ALA A 31 25.83 -9.02 -5.17
N GLN A 32 25.34 -10.26 -5.16
CA GLN A 32 25.36 -11.15 -6.32
C GLN A 32 24.59 -10.54 -7.49
N ASP A 33 23.42 -9.98 -7.21
CA ASP A 33 22.55 -9.41 -8.23
C ASP A 33 23.14 -8.14 -8.88
N LEU A 34 23.77 -7.29 -8.08
CA LEU A 34 24.46 -6.07 -8.54
C LEU A 34 25.86 -6.33 -9.10
N GLY A 35 26.37 -7.57 -9.01
CA GLY A 35 27.73 -7.91 -9.45
C GLY A 35 28.85 -7.25 -8.63
N VAL A 36 28.61 -6.98 -7.35
CA VAL A 36 29.56 -6.33 -6.43
C VAL A 36 29.90 -7.23 -5.24
N THR A 37 30.91 -6.86 -4.46
CA THR A 37 31.20 -7.57 -3.21
C THR A 37 30.22 -7.15 -2.11
N PRO A 38 29.89 -8.03 -1.14
CA PRO A 38 29.10 -7.64 0.04
C PRO A 38 29.67 -6.44 0.78
N MET A 39 31.01 -6.33 0.83
CA MET A 39 31.70 -5.20 1.44
C MET A 39 31.34 -3.86 0.79
N ALA A 40 31.13 -3.83 -0.53
CA ALA A 40 30.69 -2.62 -1.23
C ALA A 40 29.31 -2.14 -0.74
N LEU A 41 28.39 -3.06 -0.43
CA LEU A 41 27.07 -2.72 0.10
C LEU A 41 27.14 -2.22 1.55
N TYR A 42 28.07 -2.73 2.37
CA TYR A 42 28.24 -2.28 3.75
C TYR A 42 28.66 -0.82 3.89
N TRP A 43 29.26 -0.22 2.85
CA TRP A 43 29.51 1.23 2.79
C TRP A 43 28.22 2.06 2.70
N HIS A 44 27.15 1.48 2.17
CA HIS A 44 25.85 2.14 2.06
C HIS A 44 24.93 1.77 3.23
N PHE A 45 24.95 0.52 3.69
CA PHE A 45 24.06 0.00 4.73
C PHE A 45 24.83 -0.89 5.69
N LYS A 46 24.92 -0.51 6.97
CA LYS A 46 25.79 -1.22 7.93
C LYS A 46 25.33 -2.66 8.22
N ASN A 47 24.05 -2.97 8.01
CA ASN A 47 23.44 -4.26 8.26
C ASN A 47 22.12 -4.40 7.47
N LYS A 48 21.43 -5.54 7.62
CA LYS A 48 20.15 -5.79 6.95
C LYS A 48 19.09 -4.81 7.44
N GLU A 49 19.06 -4.53 8.73
CA GLU A 49 18.07 -3.67 9.38
C GLU A 49 18.12 -2.26 8.77
N GLN A 50 19.31 -1.68 8.61
CA GLN A 50 19.48 -0.38 7.95
C GLN A 50 19.12 -0.40 6.46
N LEU A 51 19.29 -1.54 5.79
CA LEU A 51 18.80 -1.69 4.42
C LEU A 51 17.27 -1.63 4.41
N ILE A 52 16.58 -2.36 5.29
CA ILE A 52 15.11 -2.35 5.37
C ILE A 52 14.60 -0.95 5.73
N VAL A 53 15.22 -0.24 6.68
CA VAL A 53 14.90 1.17 6.97
C VAL A 53 15.07 2.04 5.72
N GLY A 54 16.12 1.81 4.92
CA GLY A 54 16.31 2.50 3.64
C GLY A 54 15.24 2.18 2.60
N LEU A 55 14.76 0.93 2.54
CA LEU A 55 13.63 0.55 1.67
C LEU A 55 12.36 1.27 2.11
N ALA A 56 12.05 1.25 3.41
CA ALA A 56 10.88 1.90 3.97
C ALA A 56 10.91 3.42 3.70
N ASP A 57 12.04 4.07 3.93
CA ASP A 57 12.21 5.50 3.71
C ASP A 57 12.02 5.87 2.23
N HIS A 58 12.54 5.06 1.31
CA HIS A 58 12.36 5.25 -0.13
C HIS A 58 10.90 5.04 -0.57
N LEU A 59 10.22 4.02 -0.05
CA LEU A 59 8.80 3.77 -0.32
C LEU A 59 7.95 4.95 0.15
N VAL A 60 8.20 5.46 1.37
CA VAL A 60 7.44 6.59 1.92
C VAL A 60 7.73 7.89 1.17
N HIS A 61 9.00 8.13 0.81
CA HIS A 61 9.39 9.28 0.00
C HIS A 61 8.57 9.41 -1.29
N GLY A 62 8.17 8.29 -1.90
CA GLY A 62 7.35 8.26 -3.11
C GLY A 62 5.95 8.90 -3.00
N PHE A 63 5.48 9.22 -1.79
CA PHE A 63 4.17 9.86 -1.57
C PHE A 63 4.19 10.93 -0.47
N VAL A 64 5.36 11.45 -0.11
CA VAL A 64 5.46 12.59 0.80
C VAL A 64 4.77 13.80 0.18
N VAL A 65 3.83 14.39 0.92
CA VAL A 65 3.18 15.66 0.57
C VAL A 65 3.72 16.74 1.50
N THR A 66 4.22 17.83 0.90
CA THR A 66 4.52 19.04 1.65
C THR A 66 3.21 19.76 1.96
N GLU A 67 2.98 20.05 3.22
CA GLU A 67 1.77 20.76 3.65
C GLU A 67 1.69 22.15 3.00
N ASP A 68 0.58 22.41 2.31
CA ASP A 68 0.27 23.71 1.74
C ASP A 68 -0.85 24.35 2.58
N PRO A 69 -0.60 25.49 3.25
CA PRO A 69 -1.60 26.14 4.10
C PRO A 69 -2.79 26.71 3.31
N VAL A 70 -2.65 26.93 2.00
CA VAL A 70 -3.70 27.50 1.14
C VAL A 70 -4.61 26.41 0.59
N ARG A 71 -4.10 25.18 0.41
CA ARG A 71 -4.90 24.08 -0.13
C ARG A 71 -5.88 23.52 0.91
N PRO A 72 -7.09 23.12 0.49
CA PRO A 72 -8.02 22.39 1.34
C PRO A 72 -7.37 21.14 1.95
N TRP A 73 -7.71 20.83 3.20
CA TRP A 73 -7.14 19.66 3.88
C TRP A 73 -7.57 18.35 3.19
N GLN A 74 -8.77 18.32 2.60
CA GLN A 74 -9.35 17.19 1.89
C GLN A 74 -8.45 16.75 0.74
N GLU A 75 -8.02 17.72 -0.08
CA GLU A 75 -7.19 17.45 -1.25
C GLU A 75 -5.83 16.89 -0.86
N GLN A 76 -5.20 17.47 0.18
CA GLN A 76 -3.89 17.05 0.66
C GLN A 76 -3.94 15.66 1.30
N LEU A 77 -4.98 15.37 2.08
CA LEU A 77 -5.15 14.06 2.70
C LEU A 77 -5.47 12.99 1.65
N ARG A 78 -6.29 13.32 0.66
CA ARG A 78 -6.57 12.45 -0.49
C ARG A 78 -5.30 12.13 -1.28
N GLU A 79 -4.44 13.13 -1.49
CA GLU A 79 -3.16 12.96 -2.17
C GLU A 79 -2.22 12.00 -1.42
N LEU A 80 -2.13 12.13 -0.09
CA LEU A 80 -1.38 11.21 0.78
C LEU A 80 -1.88 9.77 0.66
N VAL A 81 -3.20 9.57 0.79
CA VAL A 81 -3.81 8.23 0.75
C VAL A 81 -3.66 7.60 -0.64
N ALA A 82 -3.92 8.36 -1.71
CA ALA A 82 -3.76 7.89 -3.07
C ALA A 82 -2.30 7.54 -3.40
N GLY A 83 -1.35 8.34 -2.90
CA GLY A 83 0.08 8.08 -3.04
C GLY A 83 0.52 6.81 -2.31
N LEU A 84 0.07 6.62 -1.05
CA LEU A 84 0.33 5.40 -0.29
C LEU A 84 -0.21 4.16 -1.01
N VAL A 85 -1.47 4.19 -1.45
CA VAL A 85 -2.09 3.08 -2.21
C VAL A 85 -1.30 2.78 -3.49
N ARG A 86 -0.84 3.81 -4.20
CA ARG A 86 -0.03 3.65 -5.41
C ARG A 86 1.29 2.95 -5.13
N VAL A 87 2.01 3.34 -4.08
CA VAL A 87 3.27 2.70 -3.67
C VAL A 87 3.05 1.26 -3.26
N LEU A 88 2.06 0.98 -2.42
CA LEU A 88 1.75 -0.39 -1.97
C LEU A 88 1.33 -1.31 -3.12
N ARG A 89 0.70 -0.78 -4.17
CA ARG A 89 0.35 -1.56 -5.38
C ARG A 89 1.54 -1.78 -6.31
N ARG A 90 2.45 -0.80 -6.39
CA ARG A 90 3.66 -0.89 -7.22
C ARG A 90 4.65 -1.91 -6.65
N HIS A 91 4.73 -1.98 -5.33
CA HIS A 91 5.69 -2.80 -4.61
C HIS A 91 4.98 -3.81 -3.70
N PRO A 92 4.67 -5.03 -4.17
CA PRO A 92 4.05 -6.07 -3.36
C PRO A 92 4.77 -6.35 -2.03
N CYS A 93 6.09 -6.14 -1.95
CA CYS A 93 6.83 -6.32 -0.70
C CYS A 93 6.69 -5.16 0.29
N ALA A 94 6.10 -4.03 -0.12
CA ALA A 94 6.08 -2.81 0.69
C ALA A 94 5.37 -2.99 2.04
N VAL A 95 4.30 -3.79 2.09
CA VAL A 95 3.59 -4.07 3.36
C VAL A 95 4.54 -4.77 4.34
N SER A 96 5.24 -5.81 3.89
CA SER A 96 6.21 -6.52 4.74
C SER A 96 7.38 -5.62 5.15
N VAL A 97 7.83 -4.72 4.26
CA VAL A 97 8.91 -3.76 4.59
C VAL A 97 8.45 -2.82 5.70
N LEU A 98 7.24 -2.27 5.59
CA LEU A 98 6.68 -1.37 6.59
C LEU A 98 6.42 -2.09 7.92
N GLU A 99 6.10 -3.38 7.91
CA GLU A 99 5.91 -4.17 9.14
C GLU A 99 7.22 -4.58 9.84
N GLU A 100 8.34 -4.71 9.10
CA GLU A 100 9.64 -5.16 9.64
C GLU A 100 10.45 -4.00 10.27
N VAL A 101 10.08 -2.73 10.02
CA VAL A 101 10.83 -1.56 10.51
C VAL A 101 10.23 -0.93 11.76
N ASP A 102 11.10 -0.39 12.62
CA ASP A 102 10.68 0.64 13.56
C ASP A 102 10.43 1.95 12.79
N HIS A 103 9.16 2.35 12.72
CA HIS A 103 8.74 3.58 12.05
C HIS A 103 9.43 4.85 12.60
N MET A 104 9.92 4.81 13.85
CA MET A 104 10.64 5.95 14.45
C MET A 104 12.02 6.17 13.82
N GLU A 105 12.58 5.14 13.17
CA GLU A 105 13.86 5.23 12.45
C GLU A 105 13.70 5.67 10.99
N VAL A 106 12.48 5.93 10.52
CA VAL A 106 12.16 6.26 9.12
C VAL A 106 11.72 7.73 9.01
N PRO A 107 12.62 8.66 8.64
CA PRO A 107 12.31 10.11 8.65
C PRO A 107 11.12 10.50 7.78
N HIS A 108 10.99 9.95 6.58
CA HIS A 108 9.85 10.28 5.72
C HIS A 108 8.52 9.74 6.27
N PHE A 109 8.55 8.63 7.03
CA PHE A 109 7.37 8.12 7.72
C PHE A 109 6.89 9.10 8.79
N LEU A 110 7.82 9.59 9.63
CA LEU A 110 7.49 10.60 10.64
C LEU A 110 6.90 11.87 10.02
N HIS A 111 7.44 12.31 8.88
CA HIS A 111 6.92 13.48 8.17
C HIS A 111 5.50 13.25 7.65
N VAL A 112 5.25 12.14 6.94
CA VAL A 112 3.90 11.79 6.46
C VAL A 112 2.91 11.66 7.61
N TRP A 113 3.32 11.01 8.70
CA TRP A 113 2.45 10.81 9.86
C TRP A 113 2.11 12.15 10.52
N ASN A 114 3.09 13.03 10.70
CA ASN A 114 2.89 14.39 11.20
C ASN A 114 1.95 15.19 10.29
N THR A 115 2.14 15.15 8.98
CA THR A 115 1.28 15.85 8.01
C THR A 115 -0.17 15.33 8.07
N ALA A 116 -0.37 14.01 8.08
CA ALA A 116 -1.70 13.42 8.17
C ALA A 116 -2.44 13.84 9.46
N LEU A 117 -1.73 13.83 10.61
CA LEU A 117 -2.28 14.30 11.88
C LEU A 117 -2.61 15.80 11.83
N GLY A 118 -1.71 16.63 11.26
CA GLY A 118 -1.94 18.06 11.09
C GLY A 118 -3.18 18.37 10.24
N LEU A 119 -3.38 17.63 9.15
CA LEU A 119 -4.57 17.75 8.29
C LEU A 119 -5.86 17.35 9.03
N CYS A 120 -5.83 16.28 9.83
CA CYS A 120 -6.97 15.90 10.67
C CYS A 120 -7.31 17.00 11.70
N ARG A 121 -6.29 17.65 12.26
CA ARG A 121 -6.49 18.77 13.19
C ARG A 121 -7.11 19.99 12.51
N LYS A 122 -6.68 20.33 11.29
CA LYS A 122 -7.32 21.38 10.48
C LYS A 122 -8.78 21.08 10.15
N ALA A 123 -9.13 19.81 9.99
CA ALA A 123 -10.50 19.36 9.77
C ALA A 123 -11.38 19.39 11.03
N GLY A 124 -10.84 19.77 12.19
CA GLY A 124 -11.60 19.88 13.45
C GLY A 124 -11.71 18.58 14.26
N PHE A 125 -10.98 17.52 13.89
CA PHE A 125 -10.95 16.28 14.67
C PHE A 125 -10.16 16.44 15.96
N THR A 126 -10.59 15.78 17.05
CA THR A 126 -9.84 15.67 18.30
C THR A 126 -8.52 14.92 18.11
N TYR A 127 -7.65 14.92 19.13
CA TYR A 127 -6.39 14.17 19.07
C TYR A 127 -6.63 12.66 18.93
N GLU A 128 -7.57 12.11 19.69
CA GLU A 128 -7.90 10.68 19.64
C GLU A 128 -8.45 10.30 18.26
N GLU A 129 -9.36 11.10 17.72
CA GLU A 129 -9.92 10.88 16.38
C GLU A 129 -8.85 11.01 15.29
N SER A 130 -7.94 11.99 15.40
CA SER A 130 -6.85 12.15 14.43
C SER A 130 -5.95 10.92 14.40
N CYS A 131 -5.62 10.35 15.57
CA CYS A 131 -4.87 9.10 15.67
C CYS A 131 -5.62 7.91 15.06
N LEU A 132 -6.93 7.79 15.33
CA LEU A 132 -7.77 6.73 14.77
C LEU A 132 -7.89 6.85 13.24
N ILE A 133 -8.13 8.05 12.72
CA ILE A 133 -8.23 8.32 11.27
C ILE A 133 -6.91 7.95 10.60
N SER A 134 -5.77 8.43 11.12
CA SER A 134 -4.45 8.10 10.56
C SER A 134 -4.20 6.58 10.55
N LYS A 135 -4.59 5.86 11.60
CA LYS A 135 -4.48 4.40 11.67
C LYS A 135 -5.38 3.71 10.64
N TYR A 136 -6.64 4.12 10.54
CA TYR A 136 -7.59 3.52 9.59
C TYR A 136 -7.25 3.84 8.13
N LEU A 137 -6.66 4.99 7.85
CA LEU A 137 -6.16 5.32 6.51
C LEU A 137 -5.02 4.39 6.10
N LEU A 138 -4.05 4.14 6.98
CA LEU A 138 -2.96 3.19 6.71
C LEU A 138 -3.50 1.77 6.50
N GLN A 139 -4.35 1.29 7.41
CA GLN A 139 -4.94 -0.06 7.30
C GLN A 139 -5.84 -0.20 6.06
N GLY A 140 -6.62 0.84 5.76
CA GLY A 140 -7.46 0.90 4.56
C GLY A 140 -6.62 0.86 3.29
N ALA A 141 -5.53 1.62 3.23
CA ALA A 141 -4.61 1.59 2.09
C ALA A 141 -3.96 0.22 1.86
N ILE A 142 -3.57 -0.47 2.94
CA ILE A 142 -3.06 -1.86 2.88
C ILE A 142 -4.15 -2.82 2.37
N ALA A 143 -5.38 -2.71 2.86
CA ALA A 143 -6.48 -3.54 2.38
C ALA A 143 -6.78 -3.29 0.88
N LEU A 144 -6.68 -2.04 0.43
CA LEU A 144 -6.86 -1.62 -0.97
C LEU A 144 -5.69 -1.99 -1.89
N SER A 145 -4.53 -2.37 -1.36
CA SER A 145 -3.43 -2.90 -2.18
C SER A 145 -3.50 -4.43 -2.29
N ALA A 146 -3.82 -5.13 -1.20
CA ALA A 146 -3.88 -6.59 -1.13
C ALA A 146 -4.89 -7.21 -2.11
N GLY A 147 -6.04 -6.58 -2.31
CA GLY A 147 -7.08 -7.10 -3.21
C GLY A 147 -6.67 -7.17 -4.69
N GLN A 148 -5.77 -6.29 -5.17
CA GLN A 148 -5.27 -6.37 -6.54
C GLN A 148 -4.28 -7.52 -6.76
N VAL A 149 -3.36 -7.73 -5.80
CA VAL A 149 -2.30 -8.74 -5.91
C VAL A 149 -2.91 -10.15 -5.92
N ASN A 150 -3.80 -10.43 -4.98
CA ASN A 150 -4.51 -11.72 -4.90
C ASN A 150 -5.34 -11.99 -6.17
N ARG A 151 -5.96 -10.97 -6.74
CA ARG A 151 -6.73 -11.09 -7.98
C ARG A 151 -5.84 -11.39 -9.19
N LYS A 152 -4.74 -10.66 -9.38
CA LYS A 152 -3.81 -10.92 -10.50
C LYS A 152 -3.22 -12.34 -10.42
N ALA A 153 -2.84 -12.79 -9.24
CA ALA A 153 -2.34 -14.15 -9.02
C ALA A 153 -3.40 -15.21 -9.35
N GLY A 154 -4.66 -15.00 -8.92
CA GLY A 154 -5.76 -15.92 -9.20
C GLY A 154 -6.20 -15.97 -10.67
N VAL A 155 -6.20 -14.85 -11.39
CA VAL A 155 -6.74 -14.78 -12.77
C VAL A 155 -5.72 -15.20 -13.85
N THR A 156 -4.42 -15.11 -13.55
CA THR A 156 -3.37 -15.46 -14.52
C THR A 156 -3.22 -16.97 -14.72
N SER A 157 -3.51 -17.80 -13.71
CA SER A 157 -3.46 -19.26 -13.83
C SER A 157 -4.72 -19.84 -14.48
N LYS A 158 -4.57 -20.93 -15.24
CA LYS A 158 -5.71 -21.67 -15.82
C LYS A 158 -6.60 -22.24 -14.71
N GLU A 159 -5.99 -22.73 -13.64
CA GLU A 159 -6.65 -23.29 -12.46
C GLU A 159 -7.47 -22.24 -11.71
N GLY A 160 -6.93 -21.04 -11.52
CA GLY A 160 -7.67 -19.97 -10.83
C GLY A 160 -8.84 -19.41 -11.64
N ARG A 161 -8.70 -19.35 -12.98
CA ARG A 161 -9.85 -19.05 -13.87
C ARG A 161 -10.94 -20.11 -13.79
N GLU A 162 -10.55 -21.38 -13.73
CA GLU A 162 -11.51 -22.49 -13.60
C GLU A 162 -12.18 -22.48 -12.21
N ALA A 163 -11.42 -22.27 -11.14
CA ALA A 163 -11.96 -22.14 -9.79
C ALA A 163 -12.94 -20.97 -9.67
N ALA A 164 -12.64 -19.82 -10.30
CA ALA A 164 -13.55 -18.69 -10.38
C ALA A 164 -14.83 -19.06 -11.16
N ARG A 165 -14.71 -19.75 -12.30
CA ARG A 165 -15.87 -20.22 -13.08
C ARG A 165 -16.77 -21.13 -12.25
N VAL A 166 -16.21 -22.13 -11.59
CA VAL A 166 -16.95 -23.07 -10.73
C VAL A 166 -17.63 -22.32 -9.60
N LYS A 167 -16.90 -21.45 -8.88
CA LYS A 167 -17.45 -20.65 -7.79
C LYS A 167 -18.63 -19.79 -8.24
N ARG A 168 -18.53 -19.13 -9.40
CA ARG A 168 -19.62 -18.32 -9.96
C ARG A 168 -20.87 -19.16 -10.22
N ILE A 169 -20.73 -20.31 -10.87
CA ILE A 169 -21.85 -21.22 -11.15
C ILE A 169 -22.50 -21.69 -9.85
N THR A 170 -21.70 -22.05 -8.84
CA THR A 170 -22.21 -22.44 -7.53
C THR A 170 -23.04 -21.32 -6.89
N LEU A 171 -22.55 -20.08 -6.92
CA LEU A 171 -23.30 -18.94 -6.38
C LEU A 171 -24.60 -18.67 -7.17
N GLN A 172 -24.57 -18.82 -8.49
CA GLN A 172 -25.76 -18.67 -9.35
C GLN A 172 -26.80 -19.78 -9.16
N SER A 173 -26.38 -20.97 -8.69
CA SER A 173 -27.28 -22.09 -8.41
C SER A 173 -27.93 -22.07 -7.02
N LEU A 174 -27.60 -21.09 -6.17
CA LEU A 174 -28.21 -20.95 -4.86
C LEU A 174 -29.72 -20.63 -5.00
N PRO A 175 -30.57 -21.04 -4.03
CA PRO A 175 -31.99 -20.71 -4.05
C PRO A 175 -32.20 -19.19 -4.07
N GLN A 176 -32.79 -18.66 -5.15
CA GLN A 176 -32.94 -17.22 -5.37
C GLN A 176 -33.95 -16.58 -4.40
N ASP A 177 -34.91 -17.35 -3.91
CA ASP A 177 -35.86 -16.94 -2.88
C ASP A 177 -35.20 -16.73 -1.50
N VAL A 178 -34.08 -17.41 -1.25
CA VAL A 178 -33.33 -17.31 0.01
C VAL A 178 -32.12 -16.38 -0.11
N TYR A 179 -31.42 -16.40 -1.25
CA TYR A 179 -30.17 -15.66 -1.48
C TYR A 179 -30.21 -14.75 -2.71
N PRO A 180 -31.23 -13.88 -2.86
CA PRO A 180 -31.44 -13.11 -4.09
C PRO A 180 -30.22 -12.28 -4.48
N HIS A 181 -29.60 -11.61 -3.51
CA HIS A 181 -28.44 -10.74 -3.74
C HIS A 181 -27.16 -11.50 -4.10
N ILE A 182 -26.94 -12.69 -3.52
CA ILE A 182 -25.74 -13.49 -3.83
C ILE A 182 -25.84 -14.03 -5.25
N VAL A 183 -27.03 -14.49 -5.65
CA VAL A 183 -27.30 -14.98 -7.00
C VAL A 183 -27.14 -13.84 -8.01
N GLU A 184 -27.75 -12.68 -7.75
CA GLU A 184 -27.69 -11.50 -8.61
C GLU A 184 -26.27 -10.94 -8.76
N MET A 185 -25.48 -10.93 -7.68
CA MET A 185 -24.12 -10.38 -7.64
C MET A 185 -23.03 -11.45 -7.79
N ALA A 186 -23.38 -12.68 -8.19
CA ALA A 186 -22.42 -13.79 -8.26
C ALA A 186 -21.21 -13.50 -9.14
N ALA A 187 -21.40 -12.80 -10.27
CA ALA A 187 -20.32 -12.39 -11.15
C ALA A 187 -19.36 -11.38 -10.48
N PRO A 188 -19.80 -10.18 -10.03
CA PRO A 188 -18.91 -9.23 -9.36
C PRO A 188 -18.31 -9.75 -8.04
N LEU A 189 -18.98 -10.66 -7.32
CA LEU A 189 -18.43 -11.28 -6.11
C LEU A 189 -17.24 -12.21 -6.39
N VAL A 190 -17.18 -12.81 -7.58
CA VAL A 190 -16.16 -13.79 -7.95
C VAL A 190 -15.08 -13.19 -8.84
N GLU A 191 -15.47 -12.33 -9.77
CA GLU A 191 -14.57 -11.66 -10.70
C GLU A 191 -13.97 -10.37 -10.11
N GLY A 192 -14.62 -9.82 -9.08
CA GLY A 192 -14.32 -8.50 -8.53
C GLY A 192 -14.83 -7.37 -9.43
N CYS A 193 -14.48 -6.14 -9.07
CA CYS A 193 -14.83 -4.94 -9.83
C CYS A 193 -13.76 -4.60 -10.88
N SER A 194 -14.05 -3.67 -11.79
CA SER A 194 -13.01 -3.13 -12.69
C SER A 194 -11.84 -2.56 -11.89
N THR A 195 -10.63 -2.61 -12.45
CA THR A 195 -9.43 -2.04 -11.83
C THR A 195 -9.63 -0.54 -11.55
N GLU A 196 -10.21 0.20 -12.49
CA GLU A 196 -10.49 1.62 -12.33
C GLU A 196 -11.44 1.92 -11.16
N LEU A 197 -12.55 1.17 -11.05
CA LEU A 197 -13.46 1.32 -9.92
C LEU A 197 -12.75 0.96 -8.62
N TYR A 198 -11.99 -0.13 -8.58
CA TYR A 198 -11.24 -0.53 -7.39
C TYR A 198 -10.16 0.50 -6.99
N ASP A 199 -9.63 1.24 -7.97
CA ASP A 199 -8.55 2.19 -7.76
C ASP A 199 -9.04 3.50 -7.13
N THR A 200 -10.19 4.00 -7.55
CA THR A 200 -10.75 5.26 -7.06
C THR A 200 -11.76 5.05 -5.93
N PHE A 201 -12.66 4.07 -6.06
CA PHE A 201 -13.78 3.86 -5.14
C PHE A 201 -13.33 3.63 -3.70
N GLY A 202 -12.25 2.87 -3.48
CA GLY A 202 -11.76 2.60 -2.13
C GLY A 202 -11.25 3.84 -1.42
N VAL A 203 -10.50 4.68 -2.14
CA VAL A 203 -9.99 5.96 -1.61
C VAL A 203 -11.15 6.93 -1.42
N ASP A 204 -12.07 7.01 -2.37
CA ASP A 204 -13.26 7.85 -2.27
C ASP A 204 -14.14 7.44 -1.08
N LEU A 205 -14.33 6.14 -0.84
CA LEU A 205 -15.12 5.65 0.29
C LEU A 205 -14.51 6.08 1.63
N LEU A 206 -13.18 5.95 1.78
CA LEU A 206 -12.46 6.38 2.99
C LEU A 206 -12.53 7.90 3.16
N MET A 207 -12.26 8.65 2.09
CA MET A 207 -12.23 10.11 2.12
C MET A 207 -13.61 10.70 2.37
N ASN A 208 -14.65 10.23 1.67
CA ASN A 208 -16.02 10.72 1.84
C ASN A 208 -16.52 10.48 3.27
N GLY A 209 -16.12 9.37 3.92
CA GLY A 209 -16.42 9.12 5.32
C GLY A 209 -15.79 10.14 6.26
N ILE A 210 -14.52 10.50 6.04
CA ILE A 210 -13.80 11.51 6.82
C ILE A 210 -14.38 12.90 6.56
N GLU A 211 -14.62 13.26 5.30
CA GLU A 211 -15.23 14.53 4.89
C GLU A 211 -16.60 14.72 5.54
N THR A 212 -17.47 13.71 5.51
CA THR A 212 -18.79 13.75 6.17
C THR A 212 -18.67 13.91 7.69
N LEU A 213 -17.69 13.26 8.32
CA LEU A 213 -17.47 13.39 9.76
C LEU A 213 -16.91 14.77 10.15
N ALA A 214 -16.18 15.43 9.26
CA ALA A 214 -15.69 16.79 9.44
C ALA A 214 -16.81 17.82 9.26
N GLU A 215 -17.67 17.65 8.24
CA GLU A 215 -18.82 18.53 7.98
C GLU A 215 -19.80 18.60 9.16
N ARG A 216 -20.03 17.49 9.86
CA ARG A 216 -20.88 17.45 11.07
C ARG A 216 -20.34 18.28 12.25
N ARG A 217 -19.12 18.79 12.14
CA ARG A 217 -18.42 19.57 13.17
C ARG A 217 -18.28 21.04 12.81
N ALA A 218 -18.58 21.41 11.56
CA ALA A 218 -18.62 22.79 11.08
C ALA A 218 -19.97 23.44 11.41
#